data_AF-D8K7J8-F1
#
_entry.id   AF-D8K7J8-F1
#
_cell.length_a   1.000
_cell.length_b   1.000
_cell.length_c   1.000
_cell.angle_alpha   90.00
_cell.angle_beta   90.00
_cell.angle_gamma   90.00
#
_symmetry.space_group_name_H-M   'P 1'
#
loop_
_entity.id
_entity.type
_entity.pdbx_description
1 polymer ?
#
loop_
_entity_poly.entity_id
_entity_poly.type
_entity_poly.pdbx_seq_one_letter_code
_entity_poly.pdbx_strand_id
1 'polypeptide(L)'
;MAKRTTKKKTAKSAHQQAPQVSEAISRAEKAITLAQKKLDKATEQADKAKERAAQAVTKAKETKRATTLAAADRARKALAKTKEAKREATGELRQAKANLKAEDKAERDRIKSEEQAKRLAEKKAIAKTHAIAVFEKKWERQWERKQRARKTAKRKVNSPSKEKKATAL
;
A
#
# COMPACT_ATOMS: atom_id res chain seq x y z
N MET A 1 -38.32 -11.14 23.69
CA MET A 1 -37.08 -10.43 24.05
C MET A 1 -35.98 -10.82 23.07
N ALA A 2 -35.52 -9.90 22.21
CA ALA A 2 -34.48 -10.17 21.21
C ALA A 2 -33.15 -9.52 21.64
N LYS A 3 -32.12 -10.35 21.85
CA LYS A 3 -30.79 -9.93 22.28
C LYS A 3 -30.06 -9.20 21.15
N ARG A 4 -29.70 -7.95 21.39
CA ARG A 4 -29.00 -7.05 20.46
C ARG A 4 -27.49 -7.31 20.55
N THR A 5 -26.94 -8.13 19.65
CA THR A 5 -25.49 -8.36 19.58
C THR A 5 -24.81 -7.17 18.92
N THR A 6 -24.10 -6.35 19.71
CA THR A 6 -23.28 -5.23 19.25
C THR A 6 -22.01 -5.77 18.58
N LYS A 7 -21.99 -5.81 17.24
CA LYS A 7 -20.74 -5.98 16.49
C LYS A 7 -19.85 -4.76 16.75
N LYS A 8 -18.83 -4.94 17.59
CA LYS A 8 -17.72 -4.00 17.81
C LYS A 8 -17.06 -3.74 16.46
N LYS A 9 -17.29 -2.57 15.86
CA LYS A 9 -16.58 -2.13 14.65
C LYS A 9 -15.15 -1.76 15.05
N THR A 10 -14.17 -2.59 14.71
CA THR A 10 -12.75 -2.25 14.78
C THR A 10 -12.41 -1.28 13.65
N ALA A 11 -12.74 0.00 13.83
CA ALA A 11 -12.25 1.09 12.98
C ALA A 11 -10.88 1.56 13.49
N LYS A 12 -9.85 0.72 13.35
CA LYS A 12 -8.45 1.12 13.53
C LYS A 12 -7.60 0.25 12.60
N SER A 13 -7.22 0.74 11.42
CA SER A 13 -6.07 0.16 10.71
C SER A 13 -5.51 1.00 9.55
N ALA A 14 -6.22 1.99 9.01
CA ALA A 14 -5.68 2.75 7.87
C ALA A 14 -4.57 3.74 8.29
N HIS A 15 -4.67 4.36 9.46
CA HIS A 15 -3.72 5.41 9.87
C HIS A 15 -2.40 4.89 10.46
N GLN A 16 -2.32 3.61 10.87
CA GLN A 16 -1.09 3.01 11.39
C GLN A 16 -0.20 2.36 10.32
N GLN A 17 -0.69 2.21 9.08
CA GLN A 17 0.06 1.54 8.00
C GLN A 17 0.94 2.49 7.17
N ALA A 18 0.61 3.79 7.13
CA ALA A 18 1.36 4.78 6.34
C ALA A 18 2.84 4.98 6.73
N PRO A 19 3.24 5.01 8.02
CA PRO A 19 4.66 5.11 8.36
C PRO A 19 5.44 3.79 8.14
N GLN A 20 4.76 2.64 8.18
CA GLN A 20 5.44 1.34 8.18
C GLN A 20 6.04 0.95 6.82
N VAL A 21 5.42 1.33 5.69
CA VAL A 21 5.89 0.91 4.36
C VAL A 21 7.03 1.79 3.83
N SER A 22 6.98 3.10 4.10
CA SER A 22 8.12 4.01 3.81
C SER A 22 9.37 3.56 4.58
N GLU A 23 9.20 3.14 5.83
CA GLU A 23 10.27 2.52 6.60
C GLU A 23 10.72 1.17 6.04
N ALA A 24 9.80 0.34 5.53
CA ALA A 24 10.12 -0.96 4.93
C ALA A 24 10.98 -0.82 3.66
N ILE A 25 10.61 0.11 2.76
CA ILE A 25 11.39 0.45 1.57
C ILE A 25 12.79 0.94 1.98
N SER A 26 12.87 1.88 2.92
CA SER A 26 14.16 2.40 3.41
C SER A 26 15.03 1.30 4.05
N ARG A 27 14.43 0.36 4.80
CA ARG A 27 15.14 -0.80 5.36
C ARG A 27 15.62 -1.74 4.26
N ALA A 28 14.83 -1.96 3.22
CA ALA A 28 15.20 -2.79 2.07
C ALA A 28 16.36 -2.18 1.26
N GLU A 29 16.35 -0.86 1.06
CA GLU A 29 17.47 -0.12 0.45
C GLU A 29 18.74 -0.27 1.27
N LYS A 30 18.66 -0.08 2.59
CA LYS A 30 19.79 -0.31 3.50
C LYS A 30 20.30 -1.75 3.39
N ALA A 31 19.40 -2.74 3.34
CA ALA A 31 19.78 -4.15 3.17
C ALA A 31 20.53 -4.40 1.85
N ILE A 32 20.11 -3.77 0.75
CA ILE A 32 20.83 -3.83 -0.54
C ILE A 32 22.23 -3.25 -0.41
N THR A 33 22.39 -2.08 0.22
CA THR A 33 23.73 -1.46 0.38
C THR A 33 24.65 -2.32 1.24
N LEU A 34 24.13 -2.95 2.30
CA LEU A 34 24.89 -3.88 3.13
C LEU A 34 25.28 -5.15 2.35
N ALA A 35 24.34 -5.73 1.60
CA ALA A 35 24.60 -6.90 0.76
C ALA A 35 25.62 -6.60 -0.34
N GLN A 36 25.59 -5.40 -0.94
CA GLN A 36 26.58 -4.95 -1.91
C GLN A 36 27.97 -4.87 -1.27
N LYS A 37 28.09 -4.22 -0.11
CA LYS A 37 29.37 -4.15 0.63
C LYS A 37 29.92 -5.54 0.98
N LYS A 38 29.06 -6.50 1.34
CA LYS A 38 29.48 -7.89 1.56
C LYS A 38 30.01 -8.54 0.28
N LEU A 39 29.33 -8.35 -0.85
CA LEU A 39 29.75 -8.88 -2.14
C LEU A 39 31.10 -8.29 -2.59
N ASP A 40 31.31 -6.99 -2.38
CA ASP A 40 32.56 -6.33 -2.73
C ASP A 40 33.72 -6.89 -1.89
N LYS A 41 33.54 -7.04 -0.58
CA LYS A 41 34.52 -7.68 0.31
C LYS A 41 34.79 -9.14 -0.07
N ALA A 42 33.75 -9.91 -0.37
CA ALA A 42 33.91 -11.31 -0.79
C ALA A 42 34.66 -11.41 -2.14
N THR A 43 34.45 -10.44 -3.03
CA THR A 43 35.17 -10.35 -4.31
C THR A 43 36.64 -10.05 -4.08
N GLU A 44 36.97 -9.06 -3.27
CA GLU A 44 38.35 -8.73 -2.92
C GLU A 44 39.09 -9.91 -2.28
N GLN A 45 38.43 -10.64 -1.37
CA GLN A 45 38.99 -11.84 -0.75
C GLN A 45 39.20 -12.98 -1.76
N ALA A 46 38.28 -13.15 -2.70
CA ALA A 46 38.41 -14.15 -3.75
C ALA A 46 39.60 -13.84 -4.68
N ASP A 47 39.82 -12.56 -5.01
CA ASP A 47 40.94 -12.14 -5.85
C ASP A 47 42.28 -12.31 -5.14
N LYS A 48 42.39 -11.91 -3.86
CA LYS A 48 43.58 -12.18 -3.03
C LYS A 48 43.86 -13.67 -2.87
N ALA A 49 42.83 -14.49 -2.68
CA ALA A 49 42.98 -15.95 -2.58
C ALA A 49 43.43 -16.56 -3.91
N LYS A 50 42.97 -16.01 -5.04
CA LYS A 50 43.37 -16.45 -6.39
C LYS A 50 44.85 -16.18 -6.61
N GLU A 51 45.32 -14.99 -6.25
CA GLU A 51 46.72 -14.62 -6.36
C GLU A 51 47.62 -15.51 -5.49
N ARG A 52 47.24 -15.72 -4.21
CA ARG A 52 47.98 -16.61 -3.29
C ARG A 52 48.01 -18.05 -3.79
N ALA A 53 46.91 -18.55 -4.35
CA ALA A 53 46.87 -19.87 -4.95
C ALA A 53 47.78 -19.97 -6.18
N ALA A 54 47.81 -18.95 -7.04
CA ALA A 54 48.73 -18.90 -8.17
C ALA A 54 50.20 -18.90 -7.73
N GLN A 55 50.58 -18.05 -6.77
CA GLN A 55 51.94 -17.98 -6.22
C GLN A 55 52.37 -19.28 -5.52
N ALA A 56 51.46 -19.93 -4.80
CA ALA A 56 51.76 -21.22 -4.17
C ALA A 56 51.96 -22.33 -5.21
N VAL A 57 51.16 -22.33 -6.29
CA VAL A 57 51.30 -23.28 -7.40
C VAL A 57 52.60 -23.06 -8.17
N THR A 58 53.01 -21.82 -8.46
CA THR A 58 54.30 -21.55 -9.14
C THR A 58 55.48 -22.04 -8.29
N LYS A 59 55.51 -21.67 -7.00
CA LYS A 59 56.55 -22.15 -6.06
C LYS A 59 56.58 -23.67 -5.92
N ALA A 60 55.42 -24.32 -5.94
CA ALA A 60 55.34 -25.78 -5.88
C ALA A 60 55.92 -26.44 -7.15
N LYS A 61 55.68 -25.85 -8.34
CA LYS A 61 56.26 -26.32 -9.60
C LYS A 61 57.78 -26.15 -9.66
N GLU A 62 58.28 -25.02 -9.15
CA GLU A 62 59.71 -24.71 -9.11
C GLU A 62 60.46 -25.63 -8.15
N THR A 63 59.97 -25.77 -6.91
CA THR A 63 60.71 -26.46 -5.84
C THR A 63 60.44 -27.96 -5.78
N LYS A 64 59.27 -28.41 -6.26
CA LYS A 64 58.79 -29.82 -6.22
C LYS A 64 58.86 -30.48 -4.83
N ARG A 65 58.95 -29.69 -3.76
CA ARG A 65 58.98 -30.19 -2.39
C ARG A 65 57.59 -30.61 -1.95
N ALA A 66 57.49 -31.71 -1.23
CA ALA A 66 56.21 -32.19 -0.69
C ALA A 66 55.48 -31.10 0.14
N THR A 67 56.24 -30.30 0.89
CA THR A 67 55.70 -29.20 1.70
C THR A 67 55.13 -28.06 0.86
N THR A 68 55.72 -27.73 -0.28
CA THR A 68 55.24 -26.66 -1.18
C THR A 68 54.04 -27.12 -2.01
N LEU A 69 54.00 -28.39 -2.42
CA LEU A 69 52.82 -29.01 -3.03
C LEU A 69 51.62 -29.00 -2.07
N ALA A 70 51.83 -29.40 -0.81
CA ALA A 70 50.79 -29.35 0.22
C ALA A 70 50.29 -27.92 0.48
N ALA A 71 51.18 -26.91 0.44
CA ALA A 71 50.80 -25.51 0.57
C ALA A 71 49.94 -25.03 -0.62
N ALA A 72 50.28 -25.42 -1.85
CA ALA A 72 49.50 -25.12 -3.04
C ALA A 72 48.08 -25.71 -2.97
N ASP A 73 47.95 -26.93 -2.49
CA ASP A 73 46.63 -27.57 -2.34
C ASP A 73 45.78 -26.92 -1.24
N ARG A 74 46.39 -26.50 -0.12
CA ARG A 74 45.69 -25.69 0.89
C ARG A 74 45.22 -24.36 0.31
N ALA A 75 46.04 -23.69 -0.50
CA ALA A 75 45.67 -22.44 -1.14
C ALA A 75 44.53 -22.60 -2.16
N ARG A 76 44.51 -23.71 -2.92
CA ARG A 76 43.39 -24.06 -3.82
C ARG A 76 42.09 -24.33 -3.04
N LYS A 77 42.17 -25.07 -1.94
CA LYS A 77 41.01 -25.31 -1.05
C LYS A 77 40.47 -24.00 -0.46
N ALA A 78 41.36 -23.08 -0.06
CA ALA A 78 40.96 -21.76 0.40
C ALA A 78 40.27 -20.93 -0.70
N LEU A 79 40.80 -20.95 -1.93
CA LEU A 79 40.17 -20.31 -3.08
C LEU A 79 38.78 -20.87 -3.40
N ALA A 80 38.57 -22.18 -3.24
CA ALA A 80 37.25 -22.78 -3.43
C ALA A 80 36.24 -22.24 -2.40
N LYS A 81 36.62 -22.17 -1.13
CA LYS A 81 35.78 -21.61 -0.05
C LYS A 81 35.44 -20.14 -0.28
N THR A 82 36.40 -19.32 -0.72
CA THR A 82 36.12 -17.89 -0.98
C THR A 82 35.22 -17.69 -2.20
N LYS A 83 35.31 -18.56 -3.22
CA LYS A 83 34.38 -18.54 -4.36
C LYS A 83 32.95 -18.91 -3.94
N GLU A 84 32.79 -19.85 -3.01
CA GLU A 84 31.49 -20.21 -2.45
C GLU A 84 30.88 -19.05 -1.66
N ALA A 85 31.64 -18.41 -0.76
CA ALA A 85 31.21 -17.22 -0.05
C ALA A 85 30.80 -16.06 -1.00
N LYS A 86 31.51 -15.86 -2.11
CA LYS A 86 31.13 -14.88 -3.15
C LYS A 86 29.79 -15.23 -3.83
N ARG A 87 29.52 -16.52 -4.06
CA ARG A 87 28.24 -16.96 -4.63
C ARG A 87 27.09 -16.72 -3.66
N GLU A 88 27.29 -17.03 -2.38
CA GLU A 88 26.31 -16.76 -1.32
C GLU A 88 26.01 -15.25 -1.21
N ALA A 89 27.04 -14.40 -1.15
CA ALA A 89 26.87 -12.94 -1.11
C ALA A 89 26.14 -12.40 -2.35
N THR A 90 26.40 -12.97 -3.54
CA THR A 90 25.63 -12.65 -4.75
C THR A 90 24.16 -13.04 -4.62
N GLY A 91 23.88 -14.20 -4.01
CA GLY A 91 22.54 -14.68 -3.71
C GLY A 91 21.79 -13.73 -2.75
N GLU A 92 22.43 -13.33 -1.66
CA GLU A 92 21.89 -12.35 -0.70
C GLU A 92 21.51 -11.02 -1.39
N LEU A 93 22.39 -10.50 -2.25
CA LEU A 93 22.12 -9.27 -2.99
C LEU A 93 20.92 -9.40 -3.93
N ARG A 94 20.79 -10.53 -4.64
CA ARG A 94 19.63 -10.80 -5.50
C ARG A 94 18.34 -10.85 -4.69
N GLN A 95 18.36 -11.53 -3.54
CA GLN A 95 17.19 -11.61 -2.67
C GLN A 95 16.82 -10.24 -2.10
N ALA A 96 17.79 -9.43 -1.67
CA ALA A 96 17.54 -8.08 -1.17
C ALA A 96 16.90 -7.19 -2.24
N LYS A 97 17.36 -7.27 -3.49
CA LYS A 97 16.74 -6.57 -4.64
C LYS A 97 15.34 -7.07 -4.95
N ALA A 98 15.09 -8.38 -4.82
CA ALA A 98 13.75 -8.95 -4.99
C ALA A 98 12.78 -8.43 -3.92
N ASN A 99 13.23 -8.37 -2.66
CA ASN A 99 12.44 -7.84 -1.55
C ASN A 99 12.08 -6.37 -1.77
N LEU A 100 13.02 -5.51 -2.17
CA LEU A 100 12.72 -4.10 -2.48
C LEU A 100 11.63 -3.97 -3.56
N LYS A 101 11.72 -4.76 -4.65
CA LYS A 101 10.69 -4.76 -5.69
C LYS A 101 9.31 -5.18 -5.18
N ALA A 102 9.26 -6.11 -4.24
CA ALA A 102 8.02 -6.55 -3.63
C ALA A 102 7.41 -5.44 -2.75
N GLU A 103 8.23 -4.78 -1.92
CA GLU A 103 7.80 -3.66 -1.08
C GLU A 103 7.32 -2.47 -1.92
N ASP A 104 8.04 -2.10 -2.99
CA ASP A 104 7.63 -1.05 -3.93
C ASP A 104 6.27 -1.36 -4.59
N LYS A 105 6.05 -2.64 -4.94
CA LYS A 105 4.78 -3.07 -5.52
C LYS A 105 3.66 -2.97 -4.50
N ALA A 106 3.91 -3.42 -3.27
CA ALA A 106 2.94 -3.32 -2.18
C ALA A 106 2.54 -1.87 -1.91
N GLU A 107 3.49 -0.93 -1.89
CA GLU A 107 3.18 0.49 -1.68
C GLU A 107 2.37 1.09 -2.85
N ARG A 108 2.70 0.75 -4.10
CA ARG A 108 1.91 1.20 -5.26
C ARG A 108 0.48 0.68 -5.22
N ASP A 109 0.29 -0.59 -4.90
CA ASP A 109 -1.05 -1.19 -4.82
C ASP A 109 -1.85 -0.58 -3.66
N ARG A 110 -1.18 -0.25 -2.54
CA ARG A 110 -1.78 0.50 -1.44
C ARG A 110 -2.26 1.88 -1.89
N ILE A 111 -1.40 2.69 -2.51
CA ILE A 111 -1.75 4.04 -3.00
C ILE A 111 -2.97 3.97 -3.94
N LYS A 112 -2.99 3.03 -4.89
CA LYS A 112 -4.13 2.82 -5.78
C LYS A 112 -5.42 2.51 -5.02
N SER A 113 -5.35 1.65 -4.00
CA SER A 113 -6.53 1.29 -3.20
C SER A 113 -7.04 2.47 -2.35
N GLU A 114 -6.13 3.28 -1.80
CA GLU A 114 -6.47 4.49 -1.05
C GLU A 114 -7.14 5.54 -1.95
N GLU A 115 -6.61 5.76 -3.16
CA GLU A 115 -7.23 6.65 -4.15
C GLU A 115 -8.62 6.17 -4.56
N GLN A 116 -8.80 4.87 -4.79
CA GLN A 116 -10.12 4.30 -5.08
C GLN A 116 -11.09 4.49 -3.92
N ALA A 117 -10.64 4.30 -2.67
CA ALA A 117 -11.46 4.52 -1.49
C ALA A 117 -11.90 6.00 -1.36
N LYS A 118 -10.99 6.94 -1.62
CA LYS A 118 -11.30 8.38 -1.66
C LYS A 118 -12.35 8.71 -2.73
N ARG A 119 -12.14 8.25 -3.96
CA ARG A 119 -13.11 8.45 -5.07
C ARG A 119 -14.48 7.86 -4.75
N LEU A 120 -14.54 6.69 -4.12
CA LEU A 120 -15.81 6.08 -3.71
C LEU A 120 -16.49 6.87 -2.58
N ALA A 121 -15.73 7.40 -1.63
CA ALA A 121 -16.26 8.27 -0.58
C ALA A 121 -16.84 9.57 -1.16
N GLU A 122 -16.13 10.21 -2.09
CA GLU A 122 -16.61 11.39 -2.82
C GLU A 122 -17.89 11.12 -3.61
N LYS A 123 -17.92 10.02 -4.39
CA LYS A 123 -19.14 9.61 -5.11
C LYS A 123 -20.33 9.40 -4.17
N LYS A 124 -20.10 8.78 -3.01
CA LYS A 124 -21.14 8.60 -1.99
C LYS A 124 -21.60 9.92 -1.37
N ALA A 125 -20.68 10.86 -1.15
CA ALA A 125 -21.01 12.19 -0.66
C ALA A 125 -21.89 12.96 -1.67
N ILE A 126 -21.50 12.95 -2.95
CA ILE A 126 -22.26 13.57 -4.04
C ILE A 126 -23.65 12.92 -4.19
N ALA A 127 -23.74 11.59 -4.13
CA ALA A 127 -25.02 10.90 -4.19
C ALA A 127 -25.94 11.27 -3.01
N LYS A 128 -25.38 11.45 -1.81
CA LYS A 128 -26.13 11.90 -0.63
C LYS A 128 -26.63 13.34 -0.77
N THR A 129 -25.78 14.27 -1.23
CA THR A 129 -26.20 15.67 -1.43
C THR A 129 -27.29 15.77 -2.49
N HIS A 130 -27.16 15.03 -3.60
CA HIS A 130 -28.21 14.96 -4.61
C HIS A 130 -29.53 14.38 -4.07
N ALA A 131 -29.46 13.31 -3.28
CA ALA A 131 -30.65 12.73 -2.65
C ALA A 131 -31.36 13.71 -1.71
N ILE A 132 -30.60 14.48 -0.93
CA ILE A 132 -31.14 15.54 -0.04
C ILE A 132 -31.80 16.64 -0.89
N ALA A 133 -31.12 17.14 -1.92
CA ALA A 133 -31.67 18.19 -2.78
C ALA A 133 -32.96 17.76 -3.48
N VAL A 134 -33.05 16.52 -3.95
CA VAL A 134 -34.27 15.96 -4.54
C VAL A 134 -35.40 15.86 -3.51
N PHE A 135 -35.07 15.44 -2.29
CA PHE A 135 -36.04 15.35 -1.20
C PHE A 135 -36.59 16.74 -0.82
N GLU A 136 -35.72 17.72 -0.60
CA GLU A 136 -36.10 19.10 -0.26
C GLU A 136 -36.98 19.72 -1.35
N LYS A 137 -36.60 19.57 -2.62
CA LYS A 137 -37.40 20.05 -3.76
C LYS A 137 -38.79 19.39 -3.83
N LYS A 138 -38.89 18.10 -3.50
CA LYS A 138 -40.17 17.38 -3.46
C LYS A 138 -41.03 17.86 -2.28
N TRP A 139 -40.41 18.07 -1.13
CA TRP A 139 -41.06 18.60 0.07
C TRP A 139 -41.60 20.02 -0.15
N GLU A 140 -40.80 20.92 -0.70
CA GLU A 140 -41.17 22.30 -1.02
C GLU A 140 -42.37 22.33 -1.97
N ARG A 141 -42.35 21.52 -3.05
CA ARG A 141 -43.48 21.37 -3.97
C ARG A 141 -44.76 20.87 -3.28
N GLN A 142 -44.65 19.91 -2.35
CA GLN A 142 -45.82 19.44 -1.59
C GLN A 142 -46.35 20.51 -0.64
N TRP A 143 -45.45 21.22 0.04
CA TRP A 143 -45.81 22.30 0.94
C TRP A 143 -46.51 23.44 0.19
N GLU A 144 -45.98 23.87 -0.96
CA GLU A 144 -46.63 24.87 -1.81
C GLU A 144 -48.02 24.43 -2.27
N ARG A 145 -48.18 23.18 -2.72
CA ARG A 145 -49.50 22.64 -3.11
C ARG A 145 -50.48 22.70 -1.94
N LYS A 146 -50.04 22.35 -0.73
CA LYS A 146 -50.85 22.41 0.49
C LYS A 146 -51.24 23.85 0.84
N GLN A 147 -50.33 24.81 0.68
CA GLN A 147 -50.61 26.23 0.88
C GLN A 147 -51.59 26.77 -0.16
N ARG A 148 -51.40 26.46 -1.45
CA ARG A 148 -52.34 26.85 -2.52
C ARG A 148 -53.74 26.28 -2.28
N ALA A 149 -53.84 24.99 -1.91
CA ALA A 149 -55.11 24.35 -1.57
C ALA A 149 -55.80 24.98 -0.36
N ARG A 150 -55.04 25.36 0.68
CA ARG A 150 -55.57 26.11 1.84
C ARG A 150 -56.07 27.49 1.45
N LYS A 151 -55.35 28.22 0.59
CA LYS A 151 -55.77 29.54 0.08
C LYS A 151 -57.05 29.45 -0.76
N THR A 152 -57.16 28.46 -1.64
CA THR A 152 -58.39 28.26 -2.45
C THR A 152 -59.57 27.79 -1.61
N ALA A 153 -59.36 26.93 -0.62
CA ALA A 153 -60.42 26.51 0.32
C ALA A 153 -60.95 27.69 1.15
N LYS A 154 -60.07 28.55 1.70
CA LYS A 154 -60.48 29.77 2.40
C LYS A 154 -61.29 30.73 1.52
N ARG A 155 -60.96 30.84 0.23
CA ARG A 155 -61.73 31.64 -0.74
C ARG A 155 -63.14 31.07 -0.98
N LYS A 156 -63.30 29.75 -1.06
CA LYS A 156 -64.62 29.12 -1.24
C LYS A 156 -65.53 29.27 -0.03
N VAL A 157 -64.98 29.31 1.19
CA VAL A 157 -65.74 29.54 2.42
C VAL A 157 -66.14 31.02 2.58
N ASN A 158 -65.33 31.96 2.09
CA ASN A 158 -65.60 33.40 2.15
C ASN A 158 -66.30 33.98 0.90
N SER A 159 -66.78 33.14 -0.02
CA SER A 159 -67.71 33.59 -1.05
C SER A 159 -69.13 33.58 -0.47
N PRO A 160 -69.72 34.73 -0.09
CA PRO A 160 -71.12 34.75 0.26
C PRO A 160 -71.92 34.31 -0.96
N SER A 161 -72.73 33.25 -0.82
CA SER A 161 -73.73 32.91 -1.82
C SER A 161 -74.69 34.09 -1.92
N LYS A 162 -74.60 34.85 -3.01
CA LYS A 162 -75.62 35.84 -3.38
C LYS A 162 -76.87 35.13 -3.87
N GLU A 163 -77.49 34.31 -3.03
CA GLU A 163 -78.83 33.79 -3.28
C GLU A 163 -79.58 33.73 -1.96
N LYS A 164 -80.81 34.24 -2.01
CA LYS A 164 -81.86 34.23 -0.97
C LYS A 164 -81.81 35.39 0.02
N LYS A 165 -82.52 36.46 -0.33
CA LYS A 165 -83.78 36.87 0.34
C LYS A 165 -84.39 38.05 -0.40
N ALA A 166 -85.17 37.74 -1.43
CA ALA A 166 -86.24 38.62 -1.89
C ALA A 166 -87.54 37.95 -1.45
N THR A 167 -88.03 38.33 -0.26
CA THR A 167 -89.44 38.27 0.17
C THR A 167 -89.51 38.71 1.63
N ALA A 168 -89.97 39.93 1.85
CA ALA A 168 -90.83 40.29 2.97
C ALA A 168 -91.71 41.44 2.47
N LEU A 169 -93.01 41.14 2.41
CA LEU A 169 -94.12 42.06 2.16
C LEU A 169 -94.13 43.19 3.20
#